data_AF-A0A430SAM9-F1
#
_entry.id   AF-A0A430SAM9-F1
#
_cell.length_a   1.000
_cell.length_b   1.000
_cell.length_c   1.000
_cell.angle_alpha   90.00
_cell.angle_beta   90.00
_cell.angle_gamma   90.00
#
_symmetry.space_group_name_H-M   'P 1'
#
loop_
_entity.id
_entity.type
_entity.pdbx_description
1 polymer ?
#
loop_
_entity_poly.entity_id
_entity_poly.type
_entity_poly.pdbx_seq_one_letter_code
_entity_poly.pdbx_strand_id
1 'polypeptide(L)' 'MATLEVLAQDRAGLLRDVMQVVAEAGKSALGSETRILGPIARIRLRLIVQDGERESLVQAIKSVKSVQEVRWV' A
#
# COMPACT_ATOMS: atom_id res chain seq x y z
N MET A 1 -1.00 -5.39 -14.67
CA MET A 1 -0.63 -4.21 -13.87
C MET A 1 -1.87 -3.76 -13.12
N ALA A 2 -1.79 -3.56 -11.82
CA ALA A 2 -2.94 -3.17 -10.99
C ALA A 2 -2.54 -2.02 -10.06
N THR A 3 -3.53 -1.21 -9.67
CA THR A 3 -3.31 -0.16 -8.68
C THR A 3 -3.87 -0.61 -7.34
N LEU A 4 -3.07 -0.48 -6.29
CA LEU A 4 -3.50 -0.69 -4.92
C LEU A 4 -3.62 0.65 -4.23
N GLU A 5 -4.77 0.92 -3.65
CA GLU A 5 -5.02 2.08 -2.81
C GLU A 5 -4.92 1.69 -1.33
N VAL A 6 -4.18 2.50 -0.57
CA VAL A 6 -4.01 2.38 0.87
C VAL A 6 -4.44 3.69 1.52
N LEU A 7 -5.40 3.61 2.44
CA LEU A 7 -5.79 4.71 3.32
C LEU A 7 -5.23 4.44 4.71
N ALA A 8 -4.50 5.41 5.24
CA ALA A 8 -3.86 5.30 6.55
C ALA A 8 -3.82 6.65 7.26
N GLN A 9 -3.74 6.65 8.58
CA GLN A 9 -3.44 7.88 9.32
C GLN A 9 -2.02 8.33 8.99
N ASP A 10 -1.88 9.60 8.61
CA ASP A 10 -0.60 10.17 8.22
C ASP A 10 0.37 10.19 9.41
N ARG A 11 1.61 9.76 9.15
CA ARG A 11 2.69 9.74 10.13
C ARG A 11 4.03 9.64 9.43
N ALA A 12 5.07 10.10 10.13
CA ALA A 12 6.44 9.90 9.69
C ALA A 12 6.72 8.40 9.45
N GLY A 13 7.34 8.12 8.30
CA GLY A 13 7.72 6.76 7.89
C GLY A 13 6.61 5.91 7.26
N LEU A 14 5.36 6.39 7.17
CA LEU A 14 4.25 5.60 6.63
C LEU A 14 4.55 5.00 5.24
N LEU A 15 4.94 5.84 4.26
CA LEU A 15 5.24 5.36 2.91
C LEU A 15 6.37 4.33 2.91
N ARG A 16 7.41 4.54 3.73
CA ARG A 16 8.53 3.60 3.85
C ARG A 16 8.06 2.25 4.38
N ASP A 17 7.26 2.24 5.45
CA ASP A 17 6.79 1.02 6.07
C ASP A 17 5.86 0.23 5.11
N VAL A 18 5.00 0.92 4.36
CA VAL A 18 4.17 0.31 3.30
C VAL A 18 5.04 -0.29 2.20
N MET A 19 6.05 0.45 1.72
CA MET A 19 6.96 -0.03 0.68
C MET A 19 7.83 -1.20 1.13
N GLN A 20 8.19 -1.25 2.42
CA GLN A 20 8.91 -2.37 3.01
C GLN A 20 8.08 -3.65 2.93
N VAL A 21 6.80 -3.61 3.29
CA VAL A 21 5.90 -4.78 3.16
C VAL A 21 5.77 -5.25 1.71
N VAL A 22 5.67 -4.32 0.77
CA VAL A 22 5.63 -4.64 -0.68
C VAL A 22 6.92 -5.36 -1.11
N ALA A 23 8.08 -4.90 -0.65
CA ALA A 23 9.37 -5.51 -0.95
C ALA A 23 9.54 -6.89 -0.28
N GLU A 24 9.12 -7.05 0.98
CA GLU A 24 9.12 -8.33 1.71
C GLU A 24 8.21 -9.37 1.05
N ALA A 25 7.11 -8.93 0.43
CA ALA A 25 6.24 -9.77 -0.40
C ALA A 25 6.84 -10.10 -1.78
N GLY A 26 8.08 -9.68 -2.07
CA GLY A 26 8.76 -9.91 -3.34
C GLY A 26 8.13 -9.14 -4.51
N LYS A 27 7.43 -8.03 -4.24
CA LYS A 27 6.75 -7.22 -5.25
C LYS A 27 7.53 -5.95 -5.57
N SER A 28 7.40 -5.50 -6.81
CA SER A 28 7.97 -4.23 -7.26
C SER A 28 6.85 -3.23 -7.55
N ALA A 29 6.94 -2.06 -6.90
CA ALA A 29 6.12 -0.91 -7.25
C ALA A 29 6.76 -0.15 -8.41
N LEU A 30 6.02 0.01 -9.50
CA LEU A 30 6.40 0.80 -10.67
C LEU A 30 6.22 2.31 -10.45
N GLY A 31 5.52 2.67 -9.37
CA GLY A 31 5.33 4.05 -8.95
C GLY A 31 4.40 4.13 -7.76
N SER A 32 4.60 5.16 -6.96
CA SER A 32 3.73 5.51 -5.85
C SER A 32 3.28 6.96 -5.99
N GLU A 33 2.03 7.22 -5.65
CA GLU A 33 1.49 8.57 -5.47
C GLU A 33 0.94 8.67 -4.06
N THR A 34 1.35 9.70 -3.32
CA THR A 34 0.82 9.99 -1.98
C THR A 34 0.08 11.32 -2.01
N ARG A 35 -1.14 11.33 -1.49
CA ARG A 35 -1.91 12.55 -1.26
C ARG A 35 -2.38 12.61 0.19
N ILE A 36 -2.12 13.74 0.84
CA ILE A 36 -2.59 14.01 2.21
C ILE A 36 -4.00 14.61 2.13
N LEU A 37 -4.94 14.02 2.86
CA LEU A 37 -6.37 14.35 2.94
C LEU A 37 -6.71 14.73 4.39
N GLY A 38 -6.02 15.74 4.94
CA GLY A 38 -6.08 16.07 6.36
C GLY A 38 -5.29 15.04 7.21
N PRO A 39 -5.90 14.36 8.19
CA PRO A 39 -5.18 13.37 9.02
C PRO A 39 -4.95 12.03 8.31
N ILE A 40 -5.53 11.84 7.11
CA ILE A 40 -5.43 10.60 6.34
C ILE A 40 -4.47 10.81 5.16
N ALA A 41 -3.52 9.91 4.99
CA ALA A 41 -2.74 9.76 3.78
C ALA A 41 -3.40 8.70 2.87
N ARG A 42 -3.60 9.06 1.60
CA ARG A 42 -3.98 8.14 0.54
C ARG A 42 -2.75 7.84 -0.31
N ILE A 43 -2.34 6.58 -0.33
CA ILE A 43 -1.21 6.09 -1.12
C ILE A 43 -1.76 5.20 -2.24
N ARG A 44 -1.39 5.48 -3.49
CA ARG A 44 -1.68 4.64 -4.65
C ARG A 44 -0.39 4.02 -5.17
N LEU A 45 -0.34 2.70 -5.21
CA LEU A 45 0.81 1.93 -5.64
C LEU A 45 0.49 1.23 -6.97
N ARG A 46 1.29 1.45 -8.00
CA ARG A 46 1.21 0.68 -9.25
C ARG A 46 2.10 -0.55 -9.13
N LEU A 47 1.50 -1.74 -9.18
CA LEU A 47 2.18 -3.01 -8.90
C LEU A 47 2.04 -3.98 -10.08
N ILE A 48 3.06 -4.83 -10.24
CA ILE A 48 2.97 -6.07 -11.01
C ILE A 48 2.63 -7.18 -10.01
N VAL A 49 1.43 -7.74 -10.13
CA VAL A 49 0.87 -8.73 -9.19
C VAL A 49 0.00 -9.72 -9.96
N GLN A 50 0.04 -11.00 -9.60
CA GLN A 50 -0.84 -12.03 -10.14
C GLN A 50 -2.10 -12.17 -9.28
N ASP A 51 -3.19 -12.71 -9.83
CA ASP A 51 -4.48 -12.72 -9.14
C ASP A 51 -4.47 -13.50 -7.82
N GLY A 52 -3.71 -14.60 -7.73
CA GLY A 52 -3.54 -15.37 -6.49
C GLY A 52 -2.73 -14.67 -5.39
N GLU A 53 -2.08 -13.55 -5.69
CA GLU A 53 -1.19 -12.82 -4.78
C GLU A 53 -1.83 -11.55 -4.23
N ARG A 54 -2.99 -11.17 -4.78
CA ARG A 54 -3.66 -9.91 -4.43
C ARG A 54 -4.14 -9.89 -3.00
N GLU A 55 -4.73 -10.99 -2.55
CA GLU A 55 -5.31 -11.08 -1.21
C GLU A 55 -4.22 -11.11 -0.13
N SER A 56 -3.17 -11.91 -0.34
CA SER A 56 -2.05 -11.99 0.61
C SER A 56 -1.34 -10.65 0.77
N LEU A 57 -1.14 -9.90 -0.33
CA LEU A 57 -0.55 -8.56 -0.26
C LEU A 57 -1.46 -7.55 0.46
N VAL A 58 -2.78 -7.61 0.24
CA VAL A 58 -3.74 -6.78 0.97
C VAL A 58 -3.65 -7.04 2.47
N GLN A 59 -3.63 -8.31 2.89
CA GLN A 59 -3.52 -8.66 4.31
C GLN A 59 -2.19 -8.22 4.91
N ALA A 60 -1.07 -8.39 4.17
CA ALA A 60 0.24 -7.95 4.60
C ALA A 60 0.26 -6.43 4.84
N ILE A 61 -0.28 -5.63 3.93
CA ILE A 61 -0.29 -4.16 4.07
C ILE A 61 -1.21 -3.71 5.21
N LYS A 62 -2.32 -4.41 5.45
CA LYS A 62 -3.19 -4.14 6.62
C LYS A 62 -2.49 -4.34 7.96
N SER A 63 -1.38 -5.09 8.02
CA SER A 63 -0.57 -5.23 9.24
C SER A 63 0.25 -3.98 9.57
N VAL A 64 0.45 -3.07 8.61
CA VAL A 64 1.18 -1.83 8.84
C VAL A 64 0.38 -0.94 9.78
N LYS A 65 1.01 -0.56 10.90
CA LYS A 65 0.41 0.35 11.88
C LYS A 65 -0.08 1.63 11.19
N SER A 66 -1.31 2.01 11.53
CA SER A 66 -2.08 3.16 11.03
C SER A 66 -2.80 2.98 9.68
N VAL A 67 -2.64 1.84 9.00
CA VAL A 67 -3.47 1.48 7.84
C VAL A 67 -4.90 1.19 8.29
N GLN A 68 -5.87 1.77 7.58
CA GLN A 68 -7.30 1.65 7.85
C GLN A 68 -8.00 0.85 6.76
N GLU A 69 -7.63 1.11 5.49
CA GLU A 69 -8.23 0.45 4.34
C GLU A 69 -7.17 0.16 3.29
N VAL A 70 -7.32 -0.99 2.62
CA VAL A 70 -6.50 -1.41 1.49
C VAL A 70 -7.42 -2.05 0.46
N ARG A 71 -7.40 -1.54 -0.78
CA ARG A 71 -8.26 -2.04 -1.87
C ARG A 71 -7.59 -1.91 -3.23
N TRP A 72 -7.96 -2.80 -4.15
CA TRP A 72 -7.56 -2.71 -5.56
C TRP A 72 -8.48 -1.72 -6.30
N VAL A 73 -7.90 -0.87 -7.15
CA VAL A 73 -8.59 0.15 -7.96
C VAL A 73 -8.15 0.13 -9.42
#